data_AF-A0A842GBR8-F1
#
_entry.id   AF-A0A842GBR8-F1
#
_cell.length_a   1.000
_cell.length_b   1.000
_cell.length_c   1.000
_cell.angle_alpha   90.00
_cell.angle_beta   90.00
_cell.angle_gamma   90.00
#
_symmetry.space_group_name_H-M   'P 1'
#
loop_
_entity.id
_entity.type
_entity.pdbx_description
1 polymer ?
#
loop_
_entity_poly.entity_id
_entity_poly.type
_entity_poly.pdbx_seq_one_letter_code
_entity_poly.pdbx_strand_id
1 'polypeptide(L)' 'MTQWLLDYRKKSGLTQQEVAEKAGIARTSYASIEQGRRRPSVKKAMRIASVLNFDWAIFFDEKLRVTTQKTRKKKVKT' A
#
# COMPACT_ATOMS: atom_id res chain seq x y z
N MET A 1 0.85 2.23 -8.19
CA MET A 1 1.43 1.13 -7.40
C MET A 1 2.60 1.70 -6.63
N THR A 2 2.59 1.59 -5.30
CA THR A 2 3.69 2.03 -4.45
C THR A 2 4.77 0.97 -4.50
N GLN A 3 5.71 1.11 -5.45
CA GLN A 3 6.76 0.12 -5.72
C GLN A 3 7.56 -0.20 -4.44
N TRP A 4 7.91 0.83 -3.68
CA TRP A 4 8.63 0.68 -2.42
C TRP A 4 7.91 -0.24 -1.41
N LEU A 5 6.59 -0.11 -1.25
CA LEU A 5 5.83 -0.92 -0.28
C LEU A 5 5.79 -2.39 -0.70
N LEU A 6 5.68 -2.64 -2.00
CA LEU A 6 5.75 -3.99 -2.56
C LEU A 6 7.13 -4.62 -2.34
N ASP A 7 8.19 -3.84 -2.49
CA ASP A 7 9.56 -4.31 -2.26
C ASP A 7 9.80 -4.65 -0.79
N TYR A 8 9.32 -3.82 0.16
CA TYR A 8 9.36 -4.14 1.59
C TYR A 8 8.59 -5.44 1.89
N ARG A 9 7.36 -5.57 1.38
CA ARG A 9 6.57 -6.79 1.58
C ARG A 9 7.28 -8.04 1.05
N LYS A 10 7.85 -7.97 -0.15
CA LYS A 10 8.59 -9.08 -0.77
C LYS A 10 9.84 -9.43 0.04
N LYS A 11 10.58 -8.43 0.53
CA LYS A 11 11.75 -8.65 1.41
C LYS A 11 11.36 -9.32 2.73
N SER A 12 10.19 -9.03 3.26
CA SER A 12 9.66 -9.70 4.45
C SER A 12 9.09 -11.10 4.18
N GLY A 13 9.00 -11.55 2.92
CA GLY A 13 8.45 -12.85 2.56
C GLY A 13 6.95 -13.00 2.83
N LEU A 14 6.21 -11.91 3.06
CA LEU A 14 4.81 -11.94 3.45
C LEU A 14 3.87 -11.76 2.25
N THR A 15 2.74 -12.41 2.27
CA THR A 15 1.60 -12.16 1.37
C THR A 15 0.83 -10.90 1.78
N GLN A 16 0.01 -10.37 0.88
CA GLN A 16 -0.88 -9.24 1.20
C GLN A 16 -1.87 -9.58 2.33
N GLN A 17 -2.27 -10.85 2.43
CA GLN A 17 -3.18 -11.33 3.47
C GLN A 17 -2.48 -11.31 4.83
N GLU A 18 -1.29 -11.88 4.94
CA GLU A 18 -0.53 -11.92 6.19
C GLU A 18 -0.17 -10.53 6.71
N VAL A 19 0.22 -9.59 5.82
CA VAL A 19 0.49 -8.21 6.25
C VAL A 19 -0.79 -7.56 6.77
N ALA A 20 -1.92 -7.78 6.10
CA ALA A 20 -3.19 -7.20 6.51
C ALA A 20 -3.66 -7.76 7.87
N GLU A 21 -3.53 -9.07 8.07
CA GLU A 21 -3.84 -9.75 9.35
C GLU A 21 -2.95 -9.22 10.47
N LYS A 22 -1.62 -9.23 10.28
CA LYS A 22 -0.67 -8.71 11.28
C LYS A 22 -0.86 -7.21 11.57
N ALA A 23 -1.25 -6.43 10.56
CA ALA A 23 -1.53 -5.00 10.72
C ALA A 23 -2.97 -4.72 11.20
N GLY A 24 -3.81 -5.74 11.42
CA GLY A 24 -5.19 -5.59 11.85
C GLY A 24 -6.03 -4.70 10.92
N ILE A 25 -5.90 -4.90 9.61
CA ILE A 25 -6.68 -4.22 8.57
C ILE A 25 -7.26 -5.22 7.56
N ALA A 26 -8.28 -4.81 6.81
CA ALA A 26 -8.79 -5.65 5.73
C ALA A 26 -7.75 -5.81 4.61
N ARG A 27 -7.61 -7.02 4.06
CA ARG A 27 -6.74 -7.32 2.91
C ARG A 27 -6.99 -6.37 1.73
N THR A 28 -8.25 -6.07 1.42
CA THR A 28 -8.63 -5.12 0.36
C THR A 28 -8.15 -3.70 0.62
N SER A 29 -8.10 -3.29 1.90
CA SER A 29 -7.52 -2.01 2.30
C SER A 29 -6.02 -2.00 2.06
N TYR A 30 -5.31 -3.06 2.48
CA TYR A 30 -3.87 -3.19 2.22
C TYR A 30 -3.55 -3.19 0.72
N ALA A 31 -4.27 -3.99 -0.08
CA ALA A 31 -4.10 -4.04 -1.53
C ALA A 31 -4.35 -2.68 -2.20
N SER A 32 -5.34 -1.92 -1.74
CA SER A 32 -5.60 -0.56 -2.24
C SER A 32 -4.48 0.42 -1.90
N ILE A 33 -3.84 0.26 -0.73
CA ILE A 33 -2.68 1.04 -0.31
C ILE A 33 -1.45 0.68 -1.18
N GLU A 34 -1.16 -0.61 -1.35
CA GLU A 34 -0.06 -1.11 -2.19
C GLU A 34 -0.22 -0.70 -3.68
N GLN A 35 -1.46 -0.63 -4.16
CA GLN A 35 -1.75 -0.13 -5.50
C GLN A 35 -1.64 1.40 -5.61
N GLY A 36 -1.54 2.13 -4.49
CA GLY A 36 -1.54 3.60 -4.44
C GLY A 36 -2.93 4.22 -4.66
N ARG A 37 -4.00 3.42 -4.58
CA ARG A 37 -5.39 3.89 -4.74
C ARG A 37 -5.93 4.58 -3.50
N ARG A 38 -5.38 4.26 -2.33
CA ARG A 38 -5.83 4.80 -1.04
C ARG A 38 -4.65 5.14 -0.16
N ARG A 39 -4.72 6.29 0.51
CA ARG A 39 -3.77 6.65 1.57
C ARG A 39 -4.19 6.01 2.89
N PRO A 40 -3.28 5.33 3.62
CA PRO A 40 -3.58 4.89 4.98
C PRO A 40 -3.75 6.10 5.90
N SER A 41 -4.57 5.96 6.95
CA SER A 41 -4.49 6.88 8.09
C SER A 41 -3.21 6.64 8.88
N VAL A 42 -2.78 7.61 9.69
CA VAL A 42 -1.58 7.50 10.54
C VAL A 42 -1.58 6.19 11.33
N LYS A 43 -2.69 5.85 11.99
CA LYS A 43 -2.83 4.58 12.74
C LYS A 43 -2.60 3.33 11.88
N LYS A 44 -3.07 3.32 10.63
CA LYS A 44 -2.85 2.19 9.69
C LYS A 44 -1.43 2.17 9.17
N ALA A 45 -0.87 3.34 8.86
CA ALA A 45 0.51 3.49 8.42
C ALA A 45 1.48 2.94 9.47
N MET A 46 1.32 3.33 10.73
CA MET A 46 2.11 2.83 11.86
C MET A 46 2.02 1.31 11.98
N ARG A 47 0.81 0.73 11.90
CA ARG A 47 0.63 -0.73 12.00
C ARG A 47 1.32 -1.48 10.85
N ILE A 48 1.17 -1.02 9.62
CA ILE A 48 1.83 -1.64 8.46
C ILE A 48 3.35 -1.53 8.58
N ALA A 49 3.83 -0.35 8.98
CA ALA A 49 5.24 -0.06 9.20
C ALA A 49 5.86 -0.97 10.28
N SER A 50 5.15 -1.21 11.38
CA SER A 50 5.59 -2.16 12.42
C SER A 50 5.69 -3.60 11.91
N VAL A 51 4.81 -4.02 11.00
CA VAL A 51 4.82 -5.39 10.45
C VAL A 51 5.96 -5.60 9.45
N LEU A 52 6.25 -4.58 8.64
CA LEU A 52 7.23 -4.63 7.55
C LEU A 52 8.58 -4.00 7.93
N ASN A 53 8.72 -3.56 9.18
CA ASN A 53 9.92 -3.00 9.78
C ASN A 53 10.52 -1.82 8.99
N PHE A 54 9.70 -0.79 8.72
CA PHE A 54 10.13 0.46 8.09
C PHE A 54 9.48 1.66 8.79
N ASP A 55 9.93 2.89 8.49
CA ASP A 55 9.34 4.10 9.06
C ASP A 55 8.00 4.47 8.41
N TRP A 56 6.94 4.59 9.20
CA TRP A 56 5.60 4.96 8.74
C TRP A 56 5.55 6.35 8.09
N ALA A 57 6.49 7.25 8.40
CA ALA A 57 6.59 8.57 7.79
C ALA A 57 6.76 8.51 6.27
N ILE A 58 7.31 7.41 5.74
CA ILE A 58 7.48 7.15 4.29
C ILE A 58 6.15 7.22 3.53
N PHE A 59 5.01 6.90 4.17
CA PHE A 59 3.68 7.05 3.55
C PHE A 59 3.29 8.51 3.24
N PHE A 60 3.97 9.47 3.86
CA PHE A 60 3.69 10.90 3.78
C PHE A 60 4.79 11.69 3.07
N ASP A 61 5.91 11.06 2.74
CA ASP A 61 6.97 11.68 1.94
C ASP A 61 6.48 11.97 0.51
N GLU A 62 6.58 13.23 0.11
CA GLU A 62 6.13 13.73 -1.19
C GLU A 62 7.03 13.25 -2.34
N LYS A 63 8.31 12.97 -2.06
CA LYS A 63 9.29 12.51 -3.05
C LYS A 63 9.01 11.11 -3.58
N LEU A 64 8.30 10.29 -2.80
CA LEU A 64 7.99 8.89 -3.14
C LEU A 64 6.61 8.71 -3.80
N ARG A 65 5.92 9.80 -4.11
CA ARG A 65 4.64 9.77 -4.83
C ARG A 65 4.85 9.54 -6.33
N VAL A 66 5.11 8.29 -6.71
CA VAL A 66 4.94 7.88 -8.11
C VAL A 66 3.44 7.67 -8.36
N THR A 67 2.75 8.75 -8.72
CA THR A 67 1.33 8.70 -9.06
C THR A 67 1.17 7.87 -10.33
N THR A 68 0.71 6.62 -10.19
CA THR A 68 0.36 5.79 -11.35
C THR A 68 -1.04 6.17 -11.82
N GLN A 69 -1.17 7.37 -12.41
CA GLN A 69 -2.31 7.67 -13.27
C GLN A 69 -2.02 7.09 -14.66
N LYS A 70 -2.20 5.78 -14.85
CA LYS A 70 -2.32 5.17 -16.18
C LYS A 70 -3.74 4.64 -16.38
N THR A 71 -4.52 5.46 -17.11
CA THR A 71 -5.65 5.13 -17.99
C THR A 71 -6.83 4.34 -17.41
N ARG A 72 -7.88 5.06 -16.95
CA ARG A 72 -9.27 4.60 -17.16
C ARG A 72 -9.54 4.63 -18.67
N LYS A 73 -9.35 3.52 -19.39
CA LYS A 73 -10.05 3.36 -20.68
C LYS A 73 -11.52 3.17 -20.35
N LYS A 74 -12.34 4.21 -20.59
CA LYS A 74 -13.80 4.11 -20.66
C LYS A 74 -14.11 3.00 -21.68
N LYS A 75 -14.59 1.83 -21.25
CA LYS A 75 -15.34 0.96 -22.16
C LYS A 75 -16.74 1.56 -22.26
N VAL A 76 -16.99 2.17 -23.40
CA VAL A 76 -18.27 2.70 -23.84
C VAL A 76 -19.28 1.56 -23.83
N LYS A 77 -20.48 1.88 -23.35
CA LYS A 77 -21.68 1.06 -23.34
C LYS A 77 -22.10 0.85 -24.81
N THR A 78 -22.21 -0.40 -25.25
CA THR A 78 -22.98 -0.78 -26.43
C THR A 78 -24.23 -1.51 -25.93
#